data_AF-A0A7R5K4H5-F1
#
_entry.id   AF-A0A7R5K4H5-F1
#
_cell.length_a   1.000
_cell.length_b   1.000
_cell.length_c   1.000
_cell.angle_alpha   90.00
_cell.angle_beta   90.00
_cell.angle_gamma   90.00
#
_symmetry.space_group_name_H-M   'P 1'
#
loop_
_entity.id
_entity.type
_entity.pdbx_description
1 polymer ?
#
loop_
_entity_poly.entity_id
_entity_poly.type
_entity_poly.pdbx_seq_one_letter_code
_entity_poly.pdbx_strand_id
1 'polypeptide(L)'
;MPIVKYPRAREPLYYEWDRKAQKCGLRHTVYAVNGDQYTGEWLDNLKHGKGTQIWKRTGAIYSGDWKFGKQDGYGSYSVPDPVTKEYKRVYTGWWKNGQKTGQGVFFYPNGERYEGEWSDGVRGGWGRMYYLDGSSYEGQWEADQPNGQGMLQLH
;
A
#
# COMPACT_ATOMS: atom_id res chain seq x y z
N MET A 1 -9.83 9.40 -49.39
CA MET A 1 -9.37 9.30 -47.97
C MET A 1 -9.53 7.86 -47.53
N PRO A 2 -8.48 7.14 -47.10
CA PRO A 2 -8.68 5.79 -46.59
C PRO A 2 -9.12 5.85 -45.12
N ILE A 3 -10.23 5.16 -44.83
CA ILE A 3 -10.75 4.97 -43.47
C ILE A 3 -9.90 3.89 -42.80
N VAL A 4 -9.02 4.31 -41.86
CA VAL A 4 -8.27 3.38 -41.02
C VAL A 4 -9.23 2.77 -39.99
N LYS A 5 -9.61 1.50 -40.19
CA LYS A 5 -10.36 0.73 -39.18
C LYS A 5 -9.38 0.20 -38.14
N TYR A 6 -9.35 0.79 -36.96
CA TYR A 6 -8.68 0.20 -35.81
C TYR A 6 -9.44 -1.06 -35.37
N PRO A 7 -8.77 -2.23 -35.21
CA PRO A 7 -9.43 -3.41 -34.67
C PRO A 7 -9.82 -3.12 -33.21
N ARG A 8 -11.07 -3.43 -32.84
CA ARG A 8 -11.51 -3.39 -31.43
C ARG A 8 -10.62 -4.35 -30.65
N ALA A 9 -9.90 -3.84 -29.66
CA ALA A 9 -9.16 -4.68 -28.72
C ALA A 9 -10.16 -5.66 -28.08
N ARG A 10 -10.05 -6.95 -28.40
CA ARG A 10 -10.81 -7.98 -27.71
C ARG A 10 -10.19 -8.14 -26.33
N GLU A 11 -11.02 -8.17 -25.29
CA GLU A 11 -10.55 -8.45 -23.93
C GLU A 11 -9.76 -9.78 -23.94
N PRO A 12 -8.62 -9.85 -23.24
CA PRO A 12 -7.87 -11.09 -23.15
C PRO A 12 -8.71 -12.23 -22.57
N LEU A 13 -8.53 -13.46 -23.09
CA LEU A 13 -9.30 -14.66 -22.68
C LEU A 13 -9.23 -14.96 -21.17
N TYR A 14 -8.16 -14.53 -20.49
CA TYR A 14 -8.04 -14.75 -19.05
C TYR A 14 -9.14 -14.05 -18.25
N TYR A 15 -9.74 -12.96 -18.77
CA TYR A 15 -10.82 -12.24 -18.07
C TYR A 15 -12.09 -13.10 -17.98
N GLU A 16 -12.39 -13.89 -19.03
CA GLU A 16 -13.49 -14.84 -18.99
C GLU A 16 -13.22 -16.01 -18.04
N TRP A 17 -11.98 -16.50 -18.01
CA TRP A 17 -11.58 -17.56 -17.08
C TRP A 17 -11.63 -17.08 -15.63
N ASP A 18 -11.24 -15.83 -15.37
CA ASP A 18 -11.32 -15.24 -14.03
C ASP A 18 -12.79 -15.10 -13.59
N ARG A 19 -13.68 -14.63 -14.47
CA ARG A 19 -15.13 -14.60 -14.20
C ARG A 19 -15.67 -16.00 -13.85
N LYS A 20 -15.23 -17.03 -14.58
CA LYS A 20 -15.62 -18.43 -14.30
C LYS A 20 -15.03 -19.00 -13.01
N ALA A 21 -13.91 -18.45 -12.52
CA ALA A 21 -13.22 -18.99 -11.34
C ALA A 21 -13.98 -18.78 -10.02
N GLN A 22 -14.87 -17.78 -9.95
CA GLN A 22 -15.73 -17.47 -8.80
C GLN A 22 -15.00 -17.57 -7.44
N LYS A 23 -13.82 -16.94 -7.35
CA LYS A 23 -12.98 -16.99 -6.15
C LYS A 23 -13.70 -16.28 -5.00
N CYS A 24 -14.07 -17.08 -4.01
CA CYS A 24 -14.63 -16.67 -2.73
C CYS A 24 -13.92 -17.42 -1.59
N GLY A 25 -13.90 -16.82 -0.40
CA GLY A 25 -13.30 -17.35 0.82
C GLY A 25 -11.77 -17.36 0.81
N LEU A 26 -11.17 -18.01 1.80
CA LEU A 26 -9.72 -18.17 1.91
C LEU A 26 -9.18 -19.02 0.76
N ARG A 27 -8.12 -18.53 0.11
CA ARG A 27 -7.42 -19.27 -0.95
C ARG A 27 -5.93 -19.35 -0.64
N HIS A 28 -5.32 -20.44 -1.12
CA HIS A 28 -3.89 -20.53 -1.32
C HIS A 28 -3.41 -19.44 -2.30
N THR A 29 -2.10 -19.39 -2.55
CA THR A 29 -1.51 -18.37 -3.42
C THR A 29 -2.08 -18.43 -4.83
N VAL A 30 -2.68 -17.31 -5.25
CA VAL A 30 -3.11 -17.05 -6.62
C VAL A 30 -2.03 -16.24 -7.31
N TYR A 31 -1.62 -16.69 -8.49
CA TYR A 31 -0.62 -16.03 -9.32
C TYR A 31 -1.31 -15.29 -10.47
N ALA A 32 -1.10 -13.98 -10.56
CA ALA A 32 -1.54 -13.18 -11.68
C ALA A 32 -0.60 -13.42 -12.90
N VAL A 33 -1.08 -13.06 -14.10
CA VAL A 33 -0.31 -13.22 -15.36
C VAL A 33 1.01 -12.45 -15.34
N ASN A 34 1.04 -11.29 -14.68
CA ASN A 34 2.27 -10.50 -14.49
C ASN A 34 3.22 -11.11 -13.43
N GLY A 35 2.83 -12.22 -12.82
CA GLY A 35 3.55 -12.96 -11.78
C GLY A 35 3.37 -12.41 -10.36
N ASP A 36 2.53 -11.40 -10.17
CA ASP A 36 2.13 -10.95 -8.84
C ASP A 36 1.42 -12.09 -8.08
N GLN A 37 1.60 -12.13 -6.77
CA GLN A 37 1.09 -13.20 -5.93
C GLN A 37 0.14 -12.64 -4.88
N TYR A 38 -0.97 -13.32 -4.65
CA TYR A 38 -1.88 -13.00 -3.56
C TYR A 38 -2.30 -14.26 -2.80
N THR A 39 -2.15 -14.22 -1.48
CA THR A 39 -2.61 -15.27 -0.57
C THR A 39 -3.54 -14.62 0.44
N GLY A 40 -4.79 -15.07 0.52
CA GLY A 40 -5.78 -14.42 1.38
C GLY A 40 -7.21 -14.72 0.98
N GLU A 41 -8.11 -13.93 1.54
CA GLU A 41 -9.54 -14.06 1.29
C GLU A 41 -9.97 -13.38 -0.02
N TRP A 42 -10.98 -13.97 -0.64
CA TRP A 42 -11.57 -13.47 -1.88
C TRP A 42 -13.08 -13.30 -1.72
N LEU A 43 -13.64 -12.34 -2.43
CA LEU A 43 -15.07 -12.15 -2.59
C LEU A 43 -15.34 -11.77 -4.05
N ASP A 44 -16.12 -12.57 -4.76
CA ASP A 44 -16.50 -12.35 -6.16
C ASP A 44 -15.30 -12.03 -7.07
N ASN A 45 -14.26 -12.86 -6.99
CA ASN A 45 -13.00 -12.69 -7.72
C ASN A 45 -12.17 -11.44 -7.36
N LEU A 46 -12.54 -10.72 -6.31
CA LEU A 46 -11.76 -9.60 -5.78
C LEU A 46 -11.10 -9.97 -4.46
N LYS A 47 -9.92 -9.42 -4.21
CA LYS A 47 -9.25 -9.52 -2.90
C LYS A 47 -10.14 -8.86 -1.86
N HIS A 48 -10.38 -9.55 -0.75
CA HIS A 48 -11.25 -9.09 0.33
C HIS A 48 -10.70 -9.62 1.67
N GLY A 49 -11.15 -9.08 2.80
CA GLY A 49 -10.74 -9.59 4.12
C GLY A 49 -9.23 -9.48 4.34
N LYS A 50 -8.63 -10.47 4.99
CA LYS A 50 -7.19 -10.49 5.24
C LYS A 50 -6.43 -11.13 4.08
N GLY A 51 -5.29 -10.55 3.73
CA GLY A 51 -4.40 -11.16 2.75
C GLY A 51 -3.05 -10.49 2.59
N THR A 52 -2.17 -11.21 1.92
CA THR A 52 -0.80 -10.80 1.61
C THR A 52 -0.61 -10.76 0.09
N GLN A 53 -0.19 -9.61 -0.42
CA GLN A 53 0.17 -9.36 -1.80
C GLN A 53 1.69 -9.24 -1.92
N ILE A 54 2.26 -9.91 -2.92
CA ILE A 54 3.66 -9.75 -3.33
C ILE A 54 3.66 -9.25 -4.77
N TRP A 55 4.27 -8.09 -5.02
CA TRP A 55 4.42 -7.56 -6.37
C TRP A 55 5.72 -8.07 -6.98
N LYS A 56 5.66 -8.87 -8.04
CA LYS A 56 6.84 -9.53 -8.62
C LYS A 56 7.88 -8.53 -9.11
N ARG A 57 7.42 -7.41 -9.68
CA ARG A 57 8.31 -6.39 -10.27
C ARG A 57 9.19 -5.68 -9.24
N THR A 58 8.63 -5.35 -8.08
CA THR A 58 9.33 -4.58 -7.04
C THR A 58 9.80 -5.45 -5.89
N GLY A 59 9.27 -6.68 -5.79
CA GLY A 59 9.38 -7.53 -4.61
C GLY A 59 8.61 -7.00 -3.41
N ALA A 60 7.90 -5.87 -3.50
CA ALA A 60 7.20 -5.30 -2.36
C ALA A 60 6.12 -6.24 -1.82
N ILE A 61 5.87 -6.14 -0.52
CA ILE A 61 4.87 -6.94 0.19
C ILE A 61 3.89 -6.00 0.87
N TYR A 62 2.60 -6.27 0.70
CA TYR A 62 1.56 -5.73 1.58
C TYR A 62 0.89 -6.88 2.30
N SER A 63 0.72 -6.76 3.62
CA SER A 63 -0.09 -7.68 4.42
C SER A 63 -1.07 -6.89 5.27
N GLY A 64 -2.35 -7.17 5.13
CA GLY A 64 -3.39 -6.40 5.80
C GLY A 64 -4.79 -6.67 5.31
N ASP A 65 -5.66 -5.71 5.57
CA ASP A 65 -7.06 -5.71 5.15
C ASP A 65 -7.25 -5.28 3.69
N TRP A 66 -8.17 -5.98 3.02
CA TRP A 66 -8.54 -5.79 1.64
C TRP A 66 -10.05 -5.60 1.51
N LYS A 67 -10.45 -4.71 0.61
CA LYS A 67 -11.83 -4.52 0.21
C LYS A 67 -11.89 -4.24 -1.28
N PHE A 68 -12.65 -5.07 -2.00
CA PHE A 68 -12.88 -4.94 -3.45
C PHE A 68 -11.58 -4.74 -4.25
N GLY A 69 -10.55 -5.54 -3.94
CA GLY A 69 -9.28 -5.54 -4.66
C GLY A 69 -8.26 -4.49 -4.18
N LYS A 70 -8.61 -3.63 -3.23
CA LYS A 70 -7.74 -2.54 -2.72
C LYS A 70 -7.43 -2.72 -1.23
N GLN A 71 -6.33 -2.15 -0.77
CA GLN A 71 -6.00 -2.03 0.64
C GLN A 71 -7.05 -1.13 1.33
N ASP A 72 -7.73 -1.63 2.35
CA ASP A 72 -8.79 -0.91 3.07
C ASP A 72 -8.95 -1.50 4.46
N GLY A 73 -8.52 -0.76 5.49
CA GLY A 73 -8.35 -1.24 6.87
C GLY A 73 -6.90 -1.17 7.31
N TYR A 74 -6.48 -2.02 8.25
CA TYR A 74 -5.13 -1.97 8.82
C TYR A 74 -4.17 -2.88 8.06
N GLY A 75 -2.95 -2.39 7.80
CA GLY A 75 -1.96 -3.20 7.08
C GLY A 75 -0.54 -2.65 7.13
N SER A 76 0.40 -3.53 6.80
CA SER A 76 1.83 -3.25 6.73
C SER A 76 2.33 -3.36 5.29
N TYR A 77 3.13 -2.40 4.86
CA TYR A 77 3.83 -2.39 3.58
C TYR A 77 5.33 -2.47 3.81
N SER A 78 5.99 -3.42 3.15
CA SER A 78 7.42 -3.70 3.26
C SER A 78 8.06 -3.80 1.89
N VAL A 79 9.32 -3.40 1.78
CA VAL A 79 10.12 -3.49 0.55
C VAL A 79 11.40 -4.28 0.84
N PRO A 80 11.92 -5.06 -0.12
CA PRO A 80 13.20 -5.73 0.05
C PRO A 80 14.33 -4.70 0.02
N ASP A 81 15.30 -4.85 0.91
CA ASP A 81 16.56 -4.13 0.85
C ASP A 81 17.31 -4.52 -0.43
N PRO A 82 17.82 -3.55 -1.22
CA PRO A 82 18.45 -3.85 -2.50
C PRO A 82 19.73 -4.69 -2.35
N VAL A 83 20.42 -4.60 -1.21
CA VAL A 83 21.68 -5.29 -0.93
C VAL A 83 21.44 -6.58 -0.17
N THR A 84 20.84 -6.51 1.03
CA THR A 84 20.71 -7.68 1.93
C THR A 84 19.58 -8.61 1.53
N LYS A 85 18.63 -8.14 0.70
CA LYS A 85 17.38 -8.83 0.35
C LYS A 85 16.43 -9.05 1.53
N GLU A 86 16.75 -8.54 2.71
CA GLU A 86 15.87 -8.55 3.87
C GLU A 86 14.72 -7.56 3.67
N TYR A 87 13.54 -7.88 4.19
CA TYR A 87 12.39 -7.00 4.06
C TYR A 87 12.39 -5.92 5.15
N LYS A 88 12.41 -4.66 4.71
CA LYS A 88 12.24 -3.49 5.57
C LYS A 88 10.80 -3.00 5.52
N ARG A 89 10.21 -2.83 6.70
CA ARG A 89 8.88 -2.23 6.85
C ARG A 89 8.98 -0.74 6.52
N VAL A 90 8.14 -0.29 5.60
CA VAL A 90 8.07 1.12 5.15
C VAL A 90 6.87 1.82 5.75
N TYR A 91 5.75 1.12 5.89
CA TYR A 91 4.55 1.69 6.51
C TYR A 91 3.78 0.64 7.30
N THR A 92 3.15 1.07 8.39
CA THR A 92 2.16 0.29 9.12
C THR A 92 1.10 1.23 9.66
N GLY A 93 -0.16 0.98 9.32
CA GLY A 93 -1.23 1.87 9.72
C GLY A 93 -2.51 1.59 8.95
N TRP A 94 -3.41 2.57 8.98
CA TRP A 94 -4.68 2.51 8.28
C TRP A 94 -4.53 2.84 6.80
N TRP A 95 -5.37 2.19 5.99
CA TRP A 95 -5.45 2.31 4.55
C TRP A 95 -6.91 2.50 4.14
N LYS A 96 -7.13 3.28 3.09
CA LYS A 96 -8.44 3.42 2.43
C LYS A 96 -8.25 3.51 0.94
N ASN A 97 -8.92 2.63 0.18
CA ASN A 97 -8.86 2.62 -1.28
C ASN A 97 -7.42 2.61 -1.85
N GLY A 98 -6.48 1.95 -1.16
CA GLY A 98 -5.08 1.89 -1.56
C GLY A 98 -4.21 3.08 -1.14
N GLN A 99 -4.76 4.04 -0.40
CA GLN A 99 -4.02 5.19 0.13
C GLN A 99 -3.87 5.07 1.64
N LYS A 100 -2.77 5.62 2.19
CA LYS A 100 -2.60 5.75 3.64
C LYS A 100 -3.63 6.73 4.19
N THR A 101 -4.24 6.42 5.32
CA THR A 101 -5.21 7.28 6.00
C THR A 101 -5.12 7.06 7.50
N GLY A 102 -5.71 7.93 8.32
CA GLY A 102 -5.81 7.72 9.77
C GLY A 102 -4.44 7.59 10.43
N GLN A 103 -4.35 6.83 11.51
CA GLN A 103 -3.10 6.65 12.23
C GLN A 103 -2.13 5.70 11.50
N GLY A 104 -0.86 6.07 11.44
CA GLY A 104 0.16 5.22 10.84
C GLY A 104 1.59 5.65 11.14
N VAL A 105 2.50 4.68 11.02
CA VAL A 105 3.94 4.86 11.16
C VAL A 105 4.58 4.65 9.80
N PHE A 106 5.35 5.63 9.33
CA PHE A 106 6.14 5.54 8.12
C PHE A 106 7.63 5.59 8.47
N PHE A 107 8.38 4.64 7.92
CA PHE A 107 9.82 4.53 8.09
C PHE A 107 10.50 4.98 6.80
N TYR A 108 11.31 6.02 6.89
CA TYR A 108 12.06 6.54 5.77
C TYR A 108 13.33 5.71 5.52
N PRO A 109 13.82 5.63 4.27
CA PRO A 109 15.04 4.89 3.96
C PRO A 109 16.29 5.38 4.70
N ASN A 110 16.32 6.64 5.11
CA ASN A 110 17.41 7.26 5.87
C ASN A 110 17.39 6.94 7.37
N GLY A 111 16.40 6.16 7.86
CA GLY A 111 16.26 5.81 9.27
C GLY A 111 15.34 6.75 10.06
N GLU A 112 14.88 7.84 9.46
CA GLU A 112 13.86 8.70 10.06
C GLU A 112 12.52 8.00 10.12
N ARG A 113 11.63 8.45 11.01
CA ARG A 113 10.26 7.92 11.06
C ARG A 113 9.25 9.01 11.38
N TYR A 114 8.07 8.86 10.81
CA TYR A 114 6.91 9.66 11.13
C TYR A 114 5.84 8.77 11.77
N GLU A 115 5.27 9.22 12.88
CA GLU A 115 4.17 8.59 13.60
C GLU A 115 3.04 9.61 13.71
N GLY A 116 1.88 9.35 13.10
CA GLY A 116 0.77 10.30 13.18
C GLY A 116 -0.33 10.05 12.17
N GLU A 117 -1.12 11.09 11.95
CA GLU A 117 -2.26 11.07 11.06
C GLU A 117 -1.87 11.18 9.57
N TRP A 118 -2.65 10.50 8.74
CA TRP A 118 -2.53 10.47 7.29
C TRP A 118 -3.89 10.79 6.66
N SER A 119 -3.88 11.55 5.57
CA SER A 119 -5.06 11.77 4.73
C SER A 119 -4.63 11.66 3.27
N ASP A 120 -5.33 10.86 2.48
CA ASP A 120 -5.09 10.70 1.04
C ASP A 120 -3.61 10.47 0.67
N GLY A 121 -2.91 9.66 1.48
CA GLY A 121 -1.53 9.28 1.24
C GLY A 121 -0.46 10.26 1.73
N VAL A 122 -0.83 11.45 2.21
CA VAL A 122 0.08 12.46 2.77
C VAL A 122 -0.09 12.61 4.29
N ARG A 123 0.94 13.10 4.98
CA ARG A 123 0.84 13.41 6.41
C ARG A 123 -0.13 14.57 6.63
N GLY A 124 -0.98 14.43 7.63
CA GLY A 124 -1.97 15.44 8.03
C GLY A 124 -2.23 15.36 9.53
N GLY A 125 -3.09 16.23 10.08
CA GLY A 125 -3.53 16.15 11.47
C GLY A 125 -2.38 16.28 12.47
N TRP A 126 -2.43 15.55 13.58
CA TRP A 126 -1.35 15.54 14.57
C TRP A 126 -0.35 14.40 14.30
N GLY A 127 0.93 14.69 14.46
CA GLY A 127 1.97 13.69 14.32
C GLY A 127 3.36 14.13 14.78
N ARG A 128 4.23 13.14 14.92
CA ARG A 128 5.61 13.29 15.34
C ARG A 128 6.58 12.76 14.29
N MET A 129 7.53 13.59 13.90
CA MET A 129 8.67 13.22 13.07
C MET A 129 9.91 13.05 13.96
N TYR A 130 10.59 11.93 13.82
CA TYR A 130 11.89 11.65 14.44
C TYR A 130 12.96 11.73 13.36
N TYR A 131 13.92 12.62 13.56
CA TYR A 131 15.00 12.90 12.64
C TYR A 131 16.22 12.03 12.96
N LEU A 132 17.12 11.91 11.97
CA LEU A 132 18.31 11.06 12.09
C LEU A 132 19.32 11.60 13.11
N ASP A 133 19.35 12.92 13.31
CA ASP A 133 20.20 13.62 14.29
C ASP A 133 19.73 13.43 15.75
N GLY A 134 18.60 12.76 15.97
CA GLY A 134 17.97 12.58 17.28
C GLY A 134 16.95 13.67 17.63
N SER A 135 16.86 14.74 16.84
CA SER A 135 15.83 15.77 16.99
C SER A 135 14.45 15.19 16.69
N SER A 136 13.39 15.85 17.17
CA SER A 136 12.02 15.49 16.80
C SER A 136 11.11 16.71 16.72
N TYR A 137 10.15 16.66 15.80
CA TYR A 137 9.06 17.63 15.73
C TYR A 137 7.74 16.93 16.06
N GLU A 138 6.99 17.48 17.00
CA GLU A 138 5.64 17.01 17.35
C GLU A 138 4.66 18.16 17.18
N GLY A 139 3.65 17.99 16.33
CA GLY A 139 2.74 19.09 16.02
C GLY A 139 1.74 18.75 14.94
N GLN A 140 1.12 19.81 14.42
CA GLN A 140 0.16 19.75 13.34
C GLN A 140 0.85 19.65 11.97
N TRP A 141 0.25 18.88 11.07
CA TRP A 141 0.73 18.61 9.73
C TRP A 141 -0.40 18.86 8.73
N GLU A 142 -0.05 19.41 7.57
CA GLU A 142 -0.95 19.54 6.43
C GLU A 142 -0.14 19.34 5.14
N ALA A 143 -0.63 18.45 4.25
CA ALA A 143 -0.01 18.17 2.96
C ALA A 143 1.51 17.91 3.05
N ASP A 144 1.92 17.01 3.95
CA ASP A 144 3.32 16.64 4.21
C ASP A 144 4.22 17.73 4.84
N GLN A 145 3.66 18.87 5.23
CA GLN A 145 4.41 19.95 5.87
C GLN A 145 3.94 20.18 7.31
N PRO A 146 4.85 20.53 8.24
CA PRO A 146 4.46 21.09 9.53
C PRO A 146 3.60 22.34 9.30
N ASN A 147 2.38 22.35 9.81
CA ASN A 147 1.49 23.51 9.70
C ASN A 147 0.69 23.68 10.98
N GLY A 148 0.88 24.81 11.67
CA GLY A 148 0.18 25.14 12.90
C GLY A 148 1.05 24.97 14.15
N GLN A 149 0.44 24.55 15.25
CA GLN A 149 1.12 24.42 16.54
C GLN A 149 1.99 23.17 16.57
N GLY A 150 3.21 23.31 17.11
CA GLY A 150 4.11 22.19 17.33
C GLY A 150 5.32 22.57 18.17
N MET A 151 6.05 21.55 18.58
CA MET A 151 7.26 21.64 19.37
C MET A 151 8.40 20.93 18.64
N LEU A 152 9.50 21.64 18.43
CA LEU A 152 10.76 21.08 17.97
C LEU A 152 11.66 20.83 19.18
N GLN A 153 12.04 19.57 19.39
CA GLN A 153 13.04 19.16 20.38
C GLN A 153 14.35 18.84 19.66
N LEU A 154 15.42 19.54 20.02
CA LEU A 154 16.77 19.32 19.48
C LEU A 154 17.55 18.36 20.39
N HIS A 155 18.39 17.51 19.79
CA HIS A 155 19.31 16.62 20.50
C HIS A 155 20.72 17.24 20.57
#